data_AF-A0A730HZV3-F1
#
_entry.id   AF-A0A730HZV3-F1
#
_cell.length_a   1.000
_cell.length_b   1.000
_cell.length_c   1.000
_cell.angle_alpha   90.00
_cell.angle_beta   90.00
_cell.angle_gamma   90.00
#
_symmetry.space_group_name_H-M   'P 1'
#
loop_
_entity.id
_entity.type
_entity.pdbx_description
1 polymer ?
#
loop_
_entity_poly.entity_id
_entity_poly.type
_entity_poly.pdbx_seq_one_letter_code
_entity_poly.pdbx_strand_id
1 'polypeptide(L)'
;SPYLQNRKVVDWAKAHGIHITSYMTLAYGKALKDEVIARIAAKHNATPVQVILAWAMGEGYSVIPSSTRRENLASNLLALELHLDAEDKNAIAALDCNDRLVSPEGLAPEWD
;
A
#
# COMPACT_ATOMS: atom_id res chain seq x y z
N SER A 1 0.50 1.35 -4.28
CA SER A 1 -0.75 0.89 -3.63
C SER A 1 -0.95 -0.58 -4.00
N PRO A 2 -1.95 -1.30 -3.45
CA PRO A 2 -2.26 -2.66 -3.92
C PRO A 2 -2.47 -2.77 -5.43
N TYR A 3 -3.03 -1.72 -6.05
CA TYR A 3 -3.37 -1.66 -7.48
C TYR A 3 -2.26 -1.18 -8.42
N LEU A 4 -1.16 -0.67 -7.86
CA LEU A 4 0.03 -0.26 -8.59
C LEU A 4 1.24 -0.48 -7.68
N GLN A 5 1.94 -1.60 -7.87
CA GLN A 5 3.05 -2.02 -7.00
C GLN A 5 4.42 -1.58 -7.56
N ASN A 6 4.48 -1.06 -8.80
CA ASN A 6 5.69 -0.50 -9.44
C ASN A 6 6.92 -1.43 -9.36
N ARG A 7 6.75 -2.73 -9.60
CA ARG A 7 7.79 -3.74 -9.35
C ARG A 7 9.11 -3.42 -10.04
N LYS A 8 9.10 -2.98 -11.31
CA LYS A 8 10.35 -2.65 -12.04
C LYS A 8 11.16 -1.55 -11.34
N VAL A 9 10.52 -0.44 -10.97
CA VAL A 9 11.16 0.66 -10.25
C VAL A 9 11.61 0.23 -8.85
N VAL A 10 10.78 -0.54 -8.15
CA VAL A 10 11.12 -1.06 -6.81
C VAL A 10 12.35 -1.95 -6.86
N ASP A 11 12.40 -2.89 -7.81
CA ASP A 11 13.51 -3.84 -7.96
C ASP A 11 14.79 -3.10 -8.33
N TRP A 12 14.71 -2.14 -9.26
CA TRP A 12 15.84 -1.28 -9.61
C TRP A 12 16.33 -0.46 -8.42
N ALA A 13 15.43 0.21 -7.69
CA ALA A 13 15.79 1.01 -6.52
C ALA A 13 16.45 0.16 -5.43
N LYS A 14 15.88 -1.02 -5.14
CA LYS A 14 16.45 -2.00 -4.20
C LYS A 14 17.86 -2.43 -4.61
N ALA A 15 18.09 -2.73 -5.89
CA ALA A 15 19.40 -3.10 -6.41
C ALA A 15 20.45 -1.98 -6.28
N HIS A 16 20.03 -0.72 -6.17
CA HIS A 16 20.90 0.45 -6.03
C HIS A 16 20.93 1.01 -4.59
N GLY A 17 20.35 0.31 -3.61
CA GLY A 17 20.32 0.77 -2.22
C GLY A 17 19.47 2.02 -2.00
N ILE A 18 18.52 2.29 -2.89
CA ILE A 18 17.62 3.44 -2.81
C ILE A 18 16.35 3.01 -2.07
N HIS A 19 16.10 3.67 -0.94
CA HIS A 19 14.90 3.42 -0.15
C HIS A 19 13.65 4.03 -0.80
N ILE A 20 12.54 3.29 -0.81
CA ILE A 20 11.28 3.71 -1.42
C ILE A 20 10.30 4.19 -0.35
N THR A 21 9.74 5.38 -0.57
CA THR A 21 8.60 5.91 0.19
C THR A 21 7.33 5.76 -0.63
N SER A 22 6.35 5.01 -0.11
CA SER A 22 5.05 4.83 -0.72
C SER A 22 4.15 6.03 -0.44
N TYR A 23 3.93 6.84 -1.48
CA TYR A 23 2.86 7.84 -1.52
C TYR A 23 1.56 7.23 -2.09
N MET A 24 0.40 7.79 -1.73
CA MET A 24 -0.91 7.29 -2.13
C MET A 24 -1.12 5.79 -1.87
N THR A 25 -0.59 5.28 -0.76
CA THR A 25 -0.64 3.85 -0.43
C THR A 25 -2.07 3.30 -0.45
N LEU A 26 -3.05 4.11 -0.04
CA LEU A 26 -4.47 3.78 0.03
C LEU A 26 -5.25 4.04 -1.28
N ALA A 27 -4.59 4.47 -2.36
CA ALA A 27 -5.21 4.73 -3.68
C ALA A 27 -6.44 5.66 -3.62
N TYR A 28 -6.33 6.83 -2.98
CA TYR A 28 -7.46 7.75 -2.73
C TYR A 28 -8.66 7.09 -2.01
N GLY A 29 -8.41 6.05 -1.22
CA GLY A 29 -9.46 5.29 -0.54
C GLY A 29 -10.13 4.22 -1.41
N LYS A 30 -9.78 4.11 -2.71
CA LYS A 30 -10.32 3.07 -3.61
C LYS A 30 -10.01 1.67 -3.08
N ALA A 31 -8.77 1.45 -2.64
CA ALA A 31 -8.32 0.16 -2.11
C ALA A 31 -9.00 -0.24 -0.78
N LEU A 32 -9.63 0.71 -0.08
CA LEU A 32 -10.35 0.42 1.17
C LEU A 32 -11.68 -0.31 0.94
N LYS A 33 -12.18 -0.29 -0.29
CA LYS A 33 -13.44 -0.91 -0.72
C LYS A 33 -13.22 -2.26 -1.38
N ASP A 34 -11.98 -2.72 -1.46
CA ASP A 34 -11.62 -3.97 -2.11
C ASP A 34 -12.07 -5.18 -1.26
N GLU A 35 -12.72 -6.16 -1.88
CA GLU A 35 -13.21 -7.34 -1.18
C GLU A 35 -12.07 -8.22 -0.65
N VAL A 36 -10.93 -8.29 -1.35
CA VAL A 36 -9.75 -9.02 -0.88
C VAL A 36 -9.18 -8.34 0.36
N ILE A 37 -9.05 -7.01 0.34
CA ILE A 37 -8.57 -6.26 1.51
C ILE A 37 -9.56 -6.38 2.68
N ALA A 38 -10.87 -6.30 2.43
CA ALA A 38 -11.89 -6.46 3.46
C ALA A 38 -11.85 -7.85 4.11
N ARG A 39 -11.66 -8.91 3.31
CA ARG A 39 -11.52 -10.28 3.81
C ARG A 39 -10.28 -10.43 4.69
N ILE A 40 -9.14 -9.90 4.27
CA ILE A 40 -7.89 -9.94 5.05
C ILE A 40 -8.06 -9.14 6.35
N ALA A 41 -8.70 -7.97 6.28
CA ALA A 41 -9.00 -7.16 7.45
C ALA A 41 -9.84 -7.93 8.48
N ALA A 42 -10.88 -8.64 8.02
CA ALA A 42 -11.70 -9.50 8.88
C ALA A 42 -10.90 -10.67 9.50
N LYS A 43 -10.06 -11.35 8.70
CA LYS A 43 -9.16 -12.43 9.17
C LYS A 43 -8.28 -11.99 10.34
N HIS A 44 -7.83 -10.74 10.33
CA HIS A 44 -6.90 -10.19 11.33
C HIS A 44 -7.56 -9.31 12.40
N ASN A 45 -8.89 -9.19 12.40
CA ASN A 45 -9.61 -8.23 13.26
C ASN A 45 -9.03 -6.80 13.17
N ALA A 46 -8.71 -6.39 11.94
CA ALA A 46 -8.08 -5.12 11.60
C ALA A 46 -8.96 -4.29 10.67
N THR A 47 -8.56 -3.05 10.40
CA THR A 47 -9.20 -2.20 9.37
C THR A 47 -8.52 -2.39 8.01
N PRO A 48 -9.23 -2.14 6.89
CA PRO A 48 -8.61 -2.13 5.55
C PRO A 48 -7.38 -1.23 5.44
N VAL A 49 -7.38 -0.09 6.15
CA VAL A 49 -6.24 0.83 6.18
C VAL A 49 -5.03 0.17 6.82
N GLN A 50 -5.22 -0.50 7.97
CA GLN A 50 -4.14 -1.20 8.66
C GLN A 50 -3.53 -2.30 7.80
N VAL A 51 -4.37 -3.10 7.11
CA VAL A 51 -3.90 -4.15 6.20
C VAL A 51 -3.02 -3.59 5.09
N ILE A 52 -3.46 -2.53 4.42
CA ILE A 52 -2.70 -1.94 3.31
C ILE A 52 -1.39 -1.32 3.78
N LEU A 53 -1.39 -0.65 4.94
CA LEU A 53 -0.18 -0.07 5.51
C LEU A 53 0.81 -1.16 5.97
N ALA A 54 0.33 -2.19 6.67
CA ALA A 54 1.15 -3.31 7.11
C ALA A 54 1.76 -4.07 5.92
N TRP A 55 0.99 -4.29 4.86
CA TRP A 55 1.49 -4.86 3.61
C TRP A 55 2.61 -4.00 3.02
N ALA A 56 2.38 -2.71 2.81
CA ALA A 56 3.38 -1.83 2.20
C ALA A 56 4.67 -1.72 3.04
N MET A 57 4.56 -1.67 4.37
CA MET A 57 5.72 -1.72 5.26
C MET A 57 6.44 -3.08 5.17
N GLY A 58 5.69 -4.18 5.08
CA GLY A 58 6.22 -5.53 4.91
C GLY A 58 6.97 -5.76 3.59
N GLU A 59 6.64 -5.02 2.54
CA GLU A 59 7.39 -4.99 1.26
C GLU A 59 8.71 -4.18 1.35
N GLY A 60 8.93 -3.51 2.48
CA GLY A 60 10.11 -2.72 2.79
C GLY A 60 9.96 -1.22 2.52
N TYR A 61 8.74 -0.70 2.36
CA TYR A 61 8.53 0.72 2.08
C TYR A 61 8.33 1.55 3.35
N SER A 62 8.78 2.80 3.33
CA SER A 62 8.21 3.81 4.23
C SER A 62 6.82 4.18 3.74
N VAL A 63 5.84 4.29 4.63
CA VAL A 63 4.48 4.75 4.31
C VAL A 63 4.23 6.11 4.94
N ILE A 64 3.52 6.99 4.24
CA ILE A 64 3.18 8.35 4.69
C ILE A 64 1.66 8.60 4.64
N PRO A 65 0.85 7.83 5.40
CA PRO A 65 -0.59 8.06 5.44
C PRO A 65 -0.91 9.42 6.07
N SER A 66 -1.93 10.11 5.54
CA SER A 66 -2.42 11.37 6.11
C SER A 66 -3.84 11.22 6.63
N SER A 67 -4.14 11.92 7.73
CA SER A 67 -5.50 12.08 8.23
C SER A 67 -5.63 13.34 9.07
N THR A 68 -6.81 13.96 9.05
CA THR A 68 -7.16 15.09 9.92
C THR A 68 -7.85 14.66 11.21
N ARG A 69 -8.22 13.37 11.33
CA ARG A 69 -8.92 12.83 12.50
C ARG A 69 -7.96 12.06 13.40
N ARG A 70 -7.95 12.37 14.69
CA ARG A 70 -7.05 11.74 15.68
C ARG A 70 -7.28 10.23 15.78
N GLU A 71 -8.53 9.79 15.69
CA GLU A 71 -8.91 8.37 15.80
C GLU A 71 -8.34 7.57 14.64
N ASN A 72 -8.35 8.15 13.43
CA ASN A 72 -7.72 7.53 12.26
C ASN A 72 -6.20 7.46 12.42
N LEU A 73 -5.56 8.52 12.92
CA LEU A 73 -4.10 8.52 13.15
C LEU A 73 -3.70 7.42 14.14
N ALA A 74 -4.42 7.31 15.25
CA ALA A 74 -4.21 6.25 16.23
C ALA A 74 -4.45 4.85 15.63
N SER A 75 -5.54 4.68 14.88
CA SER A 75 -5.86 3.42 14.20
C SER A 75 -4.79 3.01 13.17
N ASN A 76 -4.28 3.96 12.39
CA ASN A 76 -3.24 3.70 11.39
C ASN A 76 -1.93 3.19 12.03
N LEU A 77 -1.58 3.69 13.22
CA LEU A 77 -0.37 3.26 13.94
C LEU A 77 -0.41 1.78 14.32
N LEU A 78 -1.60 1.22 14.59
CA LEU A 78 -1.76 -0.21 14.91
C LEU A 78 -1.38 -1.13 13.74
N ALA A 79 -1.22 -0.59 12.52
CA ALA A 79 -0.67 -1.34 11.39
C ALA A 79 0.76 -1.86 11.62
N LEU A 80 1.52 -1.23 12.54
CA LEU A 80 2.87 -1.66 12.90
C LEU A 80 2.89 -3.02 13.62
N GLU A 81 1.79 -3.39 14.27
CA GLU A 81 1.65 -4.63 15.04
C GLU A 81 1.05 -5.77 14.20
N LEU A 82 0.59 -5.47 12.98
CA LEU A 82 -0.10 -6.41 12.12
C LEU A 82 0.89 -7.24 11.30
N HIS A 83 0.79 -8.57 11.42
CA HIS A 83 1.60 -9.52 10.66
C HIS A 83 0.75 -10.25 9.62
N LEU A 84 0.92 -9.89 8.35
CA LEU A 84 0.29 -10.59 7.23
C LEU A 84 1.07 -11.85 6.87
N ASP A 85 0.36 -12.95 6.64
CA ASP A 85 0.97 -14.20 6.21
C ASP A 85 1.20 -14.26 4.69
N ALA A 86 1.77 -15.36 4.21
CA ALA A 86 2.09 -15.52 2.80
C ALA A 86 0.83 -15.54 1.90
N GLU A 87 -0.29 -16.08 2.39
CA GLU A 87 -1.55 -16.10 1.63
C GLU A 87 -2.08 -14.68 1.46
N ASP A 88 -2.09 -13.90 2.53
CA ASP A 88 -2.53 -12.50 2.51
C ASP A 88 -1.67 -11.67 1.56
N LYS A 89 -0.34 -11.81 1.65
CA LYS A 89 0.61 -11.11 0.79
C LYS A 89 0.42 -11.47 -0.67
N ASN A 90 0.25 -12.76 -0.99
CA ASN A 90 0.00 -13.21 -2.35
C ASN A 90 -1.35 -12.70 -2.90
N ALA A 91 -2.39 -12.66 -2.06
CA ALA A 91 -3.68 -12.13 -2.43
C ALA A 91 -3.62 -10.63 -2.75
N ILE A 92 -2.89 -9.84 -1.96
CA ILE A 92 -2.66 -8.41 -2.24
C ILE A 92 -1.78 -8.24 -3.49
N ALA A 93 -0.76 -9.09 -3.66
CA ALA A 93 0.12 -9.07 -4.83
C ALA A 93 -0.66 -9.24 -6.14
N ALA A 94 -1.74 -10.03 -6.14
CA ALA A 94 -2.62 -10.25 -7.29
C ALA A 94 -3.55 -9.07 -7.62
N LEU A 95 -3.65 -8.05 -6.76
CA LEU A 95 -4.46 -6.85 -7.00
C LEU A 95 -3.79 -5.85 -7.96
N ASP A 96 -2.52 -6.05 -8.32
CA ASP A 96 -1.84 -5.14 -9.24
C ASP A 96 -2.54 -5.13 -10.61
N CYS A 97 -2.95 -3.95 -11.03
CA CYS A 97 -3.61 -3.73 -12.31
C CYS A 97 -3.11 -2.46 -13.01
N ASN A 98 -1.91 -1.97 -12.63
CA ASN A 98 -1.31 -0.73 -13.14
C ASN A 98 -2.21 0.51 -12.99
N ASP A 99 -3.03 0.58 -11.94
CA ASP A 99 -3.96 1.69 -11.69
C ASP A 99 -3.22 2.94 -11.17
N ARG A 100 -2.64 3.70 -12.08
CA ARG A 100 -1.91 4.93 -11.76
C ARG A 100 -2.86 6.11 -11.62
N LEU A 101 -3.08 6.54 -10.38
CA LEU A 101 -3.98 7.65 -10.04
C LEU A 101 -3.32 9.04 -10.13
N VAL A 102 -1.99 9.12 -10.19
CA VAL A 102 -1.24 10.38 -10.25
C VAL A 102 -0.33 10.34 -11.47
N SER A 103 -0.70 11.06 -12.52
CA SER A 103 0.10 11.25 -13.73
C SER A 103 -0.18 12.61 -14.39
N PRO A 104 0.16 13.72 -13.72
CA PRO A 104 -0.09 15.07 -14.22
C PRO A 104 0.64 15.34 -15.55
N GLU A 105 -0.08 15.91 -16.52
CA GLU A 105 0.47 16.30 -17.82
C GLU A 105 1.61 17.32 -17.65
N GLY A 106 2.69 17.15 -18.41
CA GLY A 106 3.86 18.04 -18.38
C GLY A 106 4.75 17.89 -17.14
N LEU A 107 4.37 17.06 -16.16
CA LEU A 107 5.15 16.81 -14.93
C LEU A 107 5.50 15.33 -14.74
N ALA A 108 4.61 14.43 -15.13
CA ALA A 108 4.86 13.00 -15.04
C ALA A 108 5.90 12.56 -16.11
N PRO A 109 6.80 11.63 -15.78
CA PRO A 109 7.67 11.00 -16.76
C PRO A 109 6.86 10.03 -17.65
N GLU A 110 7.49 9.51 -18.69
CA GLU A 110 7.04 8.27 -19.32
C GLU A 110 7.26 7.12 -18.32
N TRP A 111 6.16 6.50 -17.90
CA TRP A 111 6.20 5.39 -16.95
C TRP A 111 6.62 4.09 -17.62
N ASP A 112 7.29 3.22 -16.87
CA ASP A 112 7.75 1.88 -17.25
C ASP A 112 6.64 0.85 -17.49
#